data_AF-A0A7W2AR13-F1
#
_entry.id   AF-A0A7W2AR13-F1
#
_cell.length_a   1.000
_cell.length_b   1.000
_cell.length_c   1.000
_cell.angle_alpha   90.00
_cell.angle_beta   90.00
_cell.angle_gamma   90.00
#
_symmetry.space_group_name_H-M   'P 1'
#
loop_
_entity.id
_entity.type
_entity.pdbx_description
1 polymer ?
#
loop_
_entity_poly.entity_id
_entity_poly.type
_entity_poly.pdbx_seq_one_letter_code
_entity_poly.pdbx_strand_id
1 'polypeptide(L)'
;MKGVDRNRFRYVLATVAPFNIASMKDKFRLGMEIGALKKKYDKKWRYIFIQDLSGLTGSQSCRSEIFIKMDDIPKQQHLLESGYRGKALEKIDGEWYVRFCDADPEG
;
A
#
# COMPACT_ATOMS: atom_id res chain seq x y z
N MET A 1 -16.33 4.40 0.45
CA MET A 1 -16.55 5.47 -0.55
C MET A 1 -17.95 5.36 -1.11
N LYS A 2 -18.78 6.40 -0.94
CA LYS A 2 -20.06 6.56 -1.65
C LYS A 2 -19.80 7.57 -2.78
N GLY A 3 -20.17 7.24 -4.03
CA GLY A 3 -20.07 8.16 -5.18
C GLY A 3 -19.06 7.80 -6.28
N VAL A 4 -18.41 6.63 -6.24
CA VAL A 4 -17.60 6.14 -7.38
C VAL A 4 -18.42 5.16 -8.20
N ASP A 5 -18.54 5.40 -9.50
CA ASP A 5 -19.12 4.45 -10.44
C ASP A 5 -18.14 3.28 -10.68
N ARG A 6 -18.46 2.13 -10.05
CA ARG A 6 -17.64 0.92 -10.11
C ARG A 6 -17.73 0.19 -11.46
N ASN A 7 -18.71 0.52 -12.30
CA ASN A 7 -18.82 -0.04 -13.65
C ASN A 7 -17.91 0.69 -14.64
N ARG A 8 -17.47 1.91 -14.30
CA ARG A 8 -16.59 2.72 -15.15
C ARG A 8 -15.11 2.65 -14.75
N PHE A 9 -14.81 2.55 -13.46
CA PHE A 9 -13.43 2.55 -12.97
C PHE A 9 -13.12 1.29 -12.16
N ARG A 10 -12.12 0.53 -12.62
CA ARG A 10 -11.61 -0.65 -11.90
C ARG A 10 -10.68 -0.27 -10.76
N TYR A 11 -9.85 0.75 -10.92
CA TYR A 11 -8.81 1.09 -9.94
C TYR A 11 -8.93 2.53 -9.46
N VAL A 12 -8.74 2.73 -8.16
CA VAL A 12 -8.47 4.04 -7.56
C VAL A 12 -7.02 4.08 -7.13
N LEU A 13 -6.30 5.12 -7.55
CA LEU A 13 -4.90 5.34 -7.19
C LEU A 13 -4.75 6.64 -6.39
N ALA A 14 -3.84 6.64 -5.42
CA ALA A 14 -3.43 7.85 -4.72
C ALA A 14 -1.92 7.85 -4.51
N THR A 15 -1.30 9.03 -4.48
CA THR A 15 0.11 9.14 -4.11
C THR A 15 0.27 9.80 -2.75
N VAL A 16 1.13 9.25 -1.92
CA VAL A 16 1.41 9.77 -0.56
C VAL A 16 2.91 9.79 -0.34
N ALA A 17 3.44 10.87 0.24
CA ALA A 17 4.85 10.93 0.63
C ALA A 17 5.12 9.97 1.81
N PRO A 18 6.29 9.28 1.84
CA PRO A 18 6.75 8.63 3.06
C PRO A 18 6.73 9.60 4.24
N PHE A 19 6.47 9.08 5.45
CA PHE A 19 6.33 9.84 6.69
C PHE A 19 5.14 10.82 6.76
N ASN A 20 4.29 10.93 5.73
CA ASN A 20 2.98 11.55 5.88
C ASN A 20 2.00 10.58 6.57
N ILE A 21 2.21 10.38 7.87
CA ILE A 21 1.51 9.38 8.72
C ILE A 21 -0.01 9.55 8.65
N ALA A 22 -0.50 10.80 8.69
CA ALA A 22 -1.93 11.08 8.66
C ALA A 22 -2.58 10.63 7.35
N SER A 23 -1.99 11.00 6.21
CA SER A 23 -2.50 10.58 4.90
C SER A 23 -2.36 9.08 4.68
N MET A 24 -1.29 8.44 5.17
CA MET A 24 -1.14 6.98 5.08
C MET A 24 -2.23 6.25 5.87
N LYS A 25 -2.45 6.64 7.14
CA LYS A 25 -3.52 6.05 7.97
C LYS A 25 -4.90 6.21 7.35
N ASP A 26 -5.18 7.38 6.76
CA ASP A 26 -6.41 7.62 6.02
C ASP A 26 -6.57 6.64 4.85
N LYS A 27 -5.53 6.47 4.02
CA LYS A 27 -5.58 5.56 2.87
C LYS A 27 -5.73 4.09 3.28
N PHE A 28 -5.04 3.64 4.32
CA PHE A 28 -5.23 2.29 4.86
C PHE A 28 -6.65 2.08 5.40
N ARG A 29 -7.25 3.06 6.10
CA ARG A 29 -8.65 2.98 6.56
C ARG A 29 -9.66 2.90 5.42
N LEU A 30 -9.33 3.44 4.24
CA LEU A 30 -10.15 3.30 3.03
C LEU A 30 -10.02 1.92 2.36
N GLY A 31 -9.20 1.03 2.92
CA GLY A 31 -8.92 -0.29 2.36
C GLY A 31 -7.97 -0.25 1.17
N MET A 32 -7.21 0.84 1.01
CA MET A 32 -6.17 0.92 -0.01
C MET A 32 -4.88 0.25 0.48
N GLU A 33 -4.12 -0.30 -0.45
CA GLU A 33 -2.83 -0.93 -0.19
C GLU A 33 -1.72 -0.23 -0.97
N ILE A 34 -0.47 -0.34 -0.51
CA ILE A 34 0.68 0.17 -1.24
C ILE A 34 1.06 -0.85 -2.31
N GLY A 35 0.97 -0.42 -3.58
CA GLY A 35 1.34 -1.25 -4.74
C GLY A 35 2.69 -0.88 -5.36
N ALA A 36 3.23 0.31 -5.08
CA ALA A 36 4.56 0.71 -5.53
C ALA A 36 5.13 1.87 -4.71
N LEU A 37 6.45 2.03 -4.76
CA LEU A 37 7.19 3.15 -4.19
C LEU A 37 8.14 3.70 -5.26
N LYS A 38 7.88 4.92 -5.74
CA LYS A 38 8.59 5.51 -6.89
C LYS A 38 8.88 6.98 -6.70
N LYS A 39 9.88 7.49 -7.42
CA LYS A 39 10.13 8.92 -7.54
C LYS A 39 9.06 9.57 -8.44
N LYS A 40 8.43 10.64 -7.94
CA LYS A 40 7.43 11.48 -8.63
C LYS A 40 7.60 12.93 -8.18
N TYR A 41 7.02 13.88 -8.92
CA TYR A 41 6.97 15.31 -8.55
C TYR A 41 8.34 15.83 -8.08
N ASP A 42 9.27 15.99 -9.03
CA ASP A 42 10.64 16.44 -8.75
C ASP A 42 11.46 15.44 -7.89
N LYS A 43 11.54 14.19 -8.37
CA LYS A 43 12.38 13.12 -7.79
C LYS A 43 12.06 12.73 -6.34
N LYS A 44 10.93 13.16 -5.77
CA LYS A 44 10.50 12.83 -4.41
C LYS A 44 9.85 11.44 -4.35
N TRP A 45 10.15 10.69 -3.31
CA TRP A 45 9.54 9.38 -3.09
C TRP A 45 8.04 9.50 -2.81
N ARG A 46 7.24 8.63 -3.45
CA ARG A 46 5.81 8.52 -3.27
C ARG A 46 5.41 7.05 -3.24
N TYR A 47 4.66 6.67 -2.21
CA TYR A 47 3.85 5.47 -2.26
C TYR A 47 2.71 5.68 -3.25
N ILE A 48 2.46 4.66 -4.06
CA ILE A 48 1.28 4.56 -4.90
C ILE A 48 0.34 3.60 -4.18
N PHE A 49 -0.71 4.16 -3.59
CA PHE A 49 -1.81 3.42 -3.03
C PHE A 49 -2.75 2.98 -4.14
N ILE A 50 -3.26 1.76 -4.07
CA ILE A 50 -4.19 1.16 -5.01
C ILE A 50 -5.39 0.55 -4.27
N GLN A 51 -6.55 0.63 -4.91
CA GLN A 51 -7.74 -0.10 -4.52
C GLN A 51 -8.42 -0.63 -5.79
N ASP A 52 -8.65 -1.94 -5.87
CA ASP A 52 -9.46 -2.56 -6.92
C ASP A 52 -10.93 -2.52 -6.50
N LEU A 53 -11.77 -1.94 -7.36
CA LEU A 53 -13.20 -1.75 -7.14
C LEU A 53 -14.06 -2.89 -7.72
N SER A 54 -13.47 -3.84 -8.44
CA SER A 54 -14.18 -4.98 -9.02
C SER A 54 -14.79 -5.92 -7.98
N GLY A 55 -14.34 -5.85 -6.73
CA GLY A 55 -14.79 -6.74 -5.66
C GLY A 55 -14.25 -8.17 -5.76
N LEU A 56 -13.46 -8.47 -6.80
CA LEU A 56 -12.78 -9.76 -6.99
C LEU A 56 -11.58 -9.92 -6.05
N THR A 57 -11.04 -8.82 -5.56
CA THR A 57 -10.08 -8.82 -4.45
C THR A 57 -10.85 -8.88 -3.14
N GLY A 58 -11.55 -10.00 -2.89
CA GLY A 58 -11.97 -10.36 -1.53
C GLY A 58 -10.75 -10.42 -0.60
N SER A 59 -10.96 -10.60 0.71
CA SER A 59 -9.89 -10.69 1.72
C SER A 59 -8.80 -11.69 1.30
N GLN A 60 -7.80 -11.23 0.55
CA GLN A 60 -6.68 -12.05 0.11
C GLN A 60 -5.98 -12.52 1.38
N SER A 61 -5.93 -13.83 1.57
CA SER A 61 -5.21 -14.45 2.66
C SER A 61 -3.76 -13.97 2.62
N CYS A 62 -3.26 -13.57 3.78
CA CYS A 62 -1.88 -13.16 3.90
C CYS A 62 -1.02 -14.38 4.21
N ARG A 63 -0.22 -14.84 3.23
CA ARG A 63 0.63 -16.02 3.44
C ARG A 63 1.76 -15.74 4.42
N SER A 64 2.33 -14.54 4.33
CA SER A 64 3.38 -14.09 5.23
C SER A 64 3.35 -12.57 5.42
N GLU A 65 3.77 -12.13 6.60
CA GLU A 65 3.86 -10.73 6.97
C GLU A 65 5.31 -10.34 7.30
N ILE A 66 5.73 -9.18 6.79
CA ILE A 66 7.06 -8.64 7.05
C ILE A 66 6.94 -7.15 7.37
N PHE A 67 7.65 -6.68 8.40
CA PHE A 67 7.66 -5.29 8.82
C PHE A 67 8.96 -4.64 8.35
N ILE A 68 8.86 -3.63 7.50
CA ILE A 68 10.02 -2.91 6.96
C ILE A 68 10.00 -1.47 7.46
N LYS A 69 11.14 -0.99 7.96
CA LYS A 69 11.29 0.42 8.34
C LYS A 69 10.95 1.31 7.16
N MET A 70 10.24 2.40 7.43
CA MET A 70 9.71 3.25 6.38
C MET A 70 10.78 4.05 5.62
N ASP A 71 11.97 4.21 6.21
CA ASP A 71 13.17 4.80 5.57
C ASP A 71 14.00 3.79 4.77
N ASP A 72 13.80 2.49 4.94
CA ASP A 72 14.41 1.44 4.12
C ASP A 72 13.69 1.32 2.77
N ILE A 73 13.84 2.36 1.94
CA ILE A 73 13.26 2.46 0.61
C ILE A 73 13.65 1.26 -0.28
N PRO A 74 14.93 0.84 -0.36
CA PRO A 74 15.33 -0.26 -1.23
C PRO A 74 14.62 -1.58 -0.89
N LYS A 75 14.53 -1.93 0.40
CA LYS A 75 13.87 -3.18 0.82
C LYS A 75 12.37 -3.15 0.56
N GLN A 76 11.73 -2.00 0.77
CA GLN A 76 10.32 -1.82 0.42
C GLN A 76 10.08 -1.97 -1.08
N GLN A 77 10.91 -1.35 -1.92
CA GLN A 77 10.79 -1.48 -3.37
C GLN A 77 10.96 -2.95 -3.80
N HIS A 78 11.95 -3.65 -3.24
CA HIS A 78 12.18 -5.06 -3.52
C HIS A 78 10.94 -5.92 -3.21
N LEU A 79 10.36 -5.79 -2.01
CA LEU A 79 9.14 -6.54 -1.66
C LEU A 79 7.97 -6.23 -2.60
N LEU A 80 7.76 -4.95 -2.93
CA LEU A 80 6.71 -4.52 -3.85
C LEU A 80 6.88 -5.11 -5.26
N GLU A 81 8.12 -5.21 -5.73
CA GLU A 81 8.46 -5.82 -7.03
C GLU A 81 8.32 -7.34 -7.00
N SER A 82 8.52 -7.98 -5.84
CA SER A 82 8.29 -9.41 -5.60
C SER A 82 6.81 -9.77 -5.40
N GLY A 83 5.89 -8.81 -5.48
CA GLY A 83 4.45 -9.05 -5.40
C GLY A 83 3.81 -8.78 -4.04
N TYR A 84 4.59 -8.42 -3.02
CA TYR A 84 4.02 -8.02 -1.73
C TYR A 84 3.23 -6.72 -1.86
N ARG A 85 2.28 -6.53 -0.94
CA ARG A 85 1.50 -5.30 -0.80
C ARG A 85 1.68 -4.72 0.59
N GLY A 86 1.89 -3.41 0.69
CA GLY A 86 1.89 -2.73 1.99
C GLY A 86 0.45 -2.59 2.48
N LYS A 87 0.12 -3.17 3.63
CA LYS A 87 -1.26 -3.27 4.14
C LYS A 87 -1.53 -2.39 5.36
N ALA A 88 -0.50 -2.02 6.12
CA ALA A 88 -0.66 -1.19 7.32
C ALA A 88 0.60 -0.41 7.68
N LEU A 89 0.43 0.53 8.60
CA LEU A 89 1.49 1.33 9.20
C LEU A 89 1.51 1.05 10.71
N GLU A 90 2.68 0.70 11.21
CA GLU A 90 2.88 0.27 12.60
C GLU A 90 3.98 1.10 13.25
N LYS A 91 3.80 1.43 14.53
CA LYS A 91 4.82 2.15 15.31
C LYS A 91 5.43 1.18 16.31
N ILE A 92 6.71 0.87 16.13
CA ILE A 92 7.46 -0.09 16.96
C ILE A 92 8.68 0.67 17.51
N ASP A 93 8.81 0.72 18.83
CA ASP A 93 9.91 1.39 19.54
C ASP A 93 10.21 2.82 19.06
N GLY A 94 9.15 3.58 18.74
CA GLY A 94 9.26 4.97 18.29
C GLY A 94 9.44 5.14 16.78
N GLU A 95 9.80 4.08 16.06
CA GLU A 95 10.02 4.06 14.62
C GLU A 95 8.77 3.60 13.84
N TRP A 96 8.68 4.02 12.58
CA TRP A 96 7.55 3.68 11.71
C TRP A 96 7.93 2.57 10.74
N TYR A 97 7.07 1.56 10.67
CA TYR A 97 7.21 0.40 9.81
C TYR A 97 5.98 0.25 8.91
N VAL A 98 6.20 -0.15 7.67
CA VAL A 98 5.13 -0.63 6.80
C VAL A 98 5.06 -2.15 6.93
N ARG A 99 3.87 -2.66 7.25
CA ARG A 99 3.59 -4.10 7.23
C ARG A 99 3.25 -4.51 5.81
N PHE A 100 4.09 -5.37 5.24
CA PHE A 100 3.90 -5.97 3.93
C PHE A 100 3.29 -7.36 4.08
N CYS A 101 2.44 -7.69 3.12
CA CYS A 101 1.76 -8.97 3.03
C CYS A 101 2.03 -9.59 1.66
N ASP A 102 2.43 -10.86 1.66
CA ASP A 102 2.45 -11.70 0.48
C ASP A 102 1.03 -12.19 0.19
N ALA A 103 0.38 -11.58 -0.80
CA ALA A 103 -0.97 -11.96 -1.21
C ALA A 103 -0.90 -13.25 -2.03
N ASP A 104 -1.70 -14.24 -1.66
CA ASP A 104 -1.86 -15.45 -2.47
C ASP A 104 -2.47 -15.09 -3.84
N PRO A 105 -1.80 -15.37 -4.97
CA PRO A 105 -2.37 -15.11 -6.29
C PRO A 105 -3.58 -15.99 -6.64
N GLU A 106 -3.87 -17.04 -5.86
CA GLU A 106 -4.91 -18.04 -6.15
C GLU A 106 -6.12 -18.02 -5.18
N GLY A 107 -6.40 -16.87 -4.56
CA GLY A 107 -7.63 -16.67 -3.76
C GLY A 107 -8.91 -16.58 -4.60
#